data_AF-A0A945JNI1-F1
#
_entry.id   AF-A0A945JNI1-F1
#
_cell.length_a   1.000
_cell.length_b   1.000
_cell.length_c   1.000
_cell.angle_alpha   90.00
_cell.angle_beta   90.00
_cell.angle_gamma   90.00
#
_symmetry.space_group_name_H-M   'P 1'
#
loop_
_entity.id
_entity.type
_entity.pdbx_description
1 polymer ?
#
loop_
_entity_poly.entity_id
_entity_poly.type
_entity_poly.pdbx_seq_one_letter_code
_entity_poly.pdbx_strand_id
1 'polypeptide(L)'
;MEIIPSGAALGADIHGIDLSRPLDDQMLAGIEEAFNRHSVICFRDQDLTEERFLAFMARLDRIEKVPIKDFAHPDYPEIFFVSNIRDGDRTIGHDDAGSVWHTDMSYSEQPPRISALHAKEVSMENGVALGDTHFASAAAAYDALSDADKSHIDDLVAFHDLGGRRAGKKTRPATETKAG
;
A
#
# COMPACT_ATOMS: atom_id res chain seq x y z
N MET A 1 -16.96 13.11 -10.64
CA MET A 1 -15.74 12.29 -10.59
C MET A 1 -15.09 12.31 -11.96
N GLU A 2 -13.84 12.77 -12.02
CA GLU A 2 -13.00 12.78 -13.20
C GLU A 2 -11.73 11.98 -12.89
N ILE A 3 -11.29 11.13 -13.82
CA ILE A 3 -10.09 10.30 -13.69
C ILE A 3 -9.05 10.82 -14.67
N ILE A 4 -7.89 11.23 -14.15
CA ILE A 4 -6.79 11.81 -14.91
C ILE A 4 -5.60 10.86 -14.82
N PRO A 5 -5.33 10.04 -15.85
CA PRO A 5 -4.18 9.14 -15.87
C PRO A 5 -2.86 9.91 -15.77
N SER A 6 -1.88 9.35 -15.06
CA SER A 6 -0.54 9.95 -14.93
C SER A 6 0.25 10.01 -16.26
N GLY A 7 -0.14 9.17 -17.23
CA GLY A 7 0.60 8.92 -18.46
C GLY A 7 1.80 7.96 -18.29
N ALA A 8 2.07 7.50 -17.06
CA ALA A 8 3.09 6.51 -16.76
C ALA A 8 2.51 5.08 -16.78
N ALA A 9 3.35 4.09 -16.44
CA ALA A 9 2.96 2.67 -16.38
C ALA A 9 1.91 2.35 -15.30
N LEU A 10 1.69 3.25 -14.35
CA LEU A 10 0.68 3.17 -13.30
C LEU A 10 0.30 4.60 -12.86
N GLY A 11 -0.81 4.74 -12.14
CA GLY A 11 -1.21 5.98 -11.48
C GLY A 11 -2.32 6.74 -12.21
N ALA A 12 -3.29 7.22 -11.45
CA ALA A 12 -4.26 8.22 -11.88
C ALA A 12 -4.70 9.11 -10.71
N ASP A 13 -4.95 10.38 -10.97
CA ASP A 13 -5.60 11.28 -10.03
C ASP A 13 -7.11 11.24 -10.23
N ILE A 14 -7.87 11.26 -9.13
CA ILE A 14 -9.32 11.31 -9.12
C ILE A 14 -9.77 12.63 -8.50
N HIS A 15 -10.51 13.41 -9.30
CA HIS A 15 -11.01 14.74 -8.94
C HIS A 15 -12.54 14.78 -8.88
N GLY A 16 -13.07 15.81 -8.23
CA GLY A 16 -14.51 16.07 -8.18
C GLY A 16 -15.29 14.97 -7.45
N ILE A 17 -14.71 14.46 -6.36
CA ILE A 17 -15.31 13.49 -5.44
C ILE A 17 -14.95 13.85 -4.00
N ASP A 18 -15.90 13.64 -3.10
CA ASP A 18 -15.76 13.87 -1.66
C ASP A 18 -16.05 12.54 -0.96
N LEU A 19 -15.00 11.86 -0.49
CA LEU A 19 -15.10 10.55 0.16
C LEU A 19 -15.72 10.62 1.57
N SER A 20 -15.93 11.82 2.12
CA SER A 20 -16.62 11.98 3.41
C SER A 20 -18.13 11.74 3.28
N ARG A 21 -18.66 11.73 2.05
CA ARG A 21 -20.09 11.55 1.75
C ARG A 21 -20.38 10.14 1.22
N PRO A 22 -21.63 9.66 1.38
CA PRO A 22 -22.06 8.42 0.75
C PRO A 22 -21.85 8.48 -0.77
N LEU A 23 -21.19 7.47 -1.30
CA LEU A 23 -21.04 7.24 -2.74
C LEU A 23 -22.11 6.24 -3.21
N ASP A 24 -22.73 6.52 -4.35
CA ASP A 24 -23.57 5.55 -5.02
C ASP A 24 -22.73 4.42 -5.64
N ASP A 25 -23.40 3.33 -6.02
CA ASP A 25 -22.73 2.13 -6.53
C ASP A 25 -22.07 2.36 -7.89
N GLN A 26 -22.55 3.33 -8.68
CA GLN A 26 -21.94 3.66 -9.96
C GLN A 26 -20.59 4.36 -9.77
N MET A 27 -20.51 5.29 -8.82
CA MET A 27 -19.26 5.95 -8.44
C MET A 27 -18.26 4.96 -7.87
N LEU A 28 -18.72 4.05 -6.98
CA LEU A 28 -17.86 3.03 -6.40
C LEU A 28 -17.29 2.09 -7.47
N ALA A 29 -18.14 1.61 -8.39
CA ALA A 29 -17.69 0.77 -9.50
C ALA A 29 -16.66 1.49 -10.40
N GLY A 30 -16.84 2.80 -10.63
CA GLY A 30 -15.86 3.60 -11.37
C GLY A 30 -14.52 3.76 -10.65
N ILE A 31 -14.52 3.86 -9.31
CA ILE A 31 -13.30 3.86 -8.50
C ILE A 31 -12.58 2.52 -8.60
N GLU A 32 -13.32 1.41 -8.49
CA GLU A 32 -12.74 0.07 -8.61
C GLU A 32 -12.15 -0.18 -10.00
N GLU A 33 -12.85 0.23 -11.07
CA GLU A 33 -12.31 0.15 -12.42
C GLU A 33 -11.04 0.97 -12.56
N ALA A 34 -11.03 2.20 -12.04
CA ALA A 34 -9.85 3.06 -12.04
C ALA A 34 -8.68 2.42 -11.30
N PHE A 35 -8.91 1.88 -10.10
CA PHE A 35 -7.89 1.19 -9.31
C PHE A 35 -7.34 -0.04 -10.05
N ASN A 36 -8.22 -0.89 -10.59
CA ASN A 36 -7.81 -2.09 -11.30
C ASN A 36 -7.01 -1.76 -12.59
N ARG A 37 -7.36 -0.66 -13.26
CA ARG A 37 -6.70 -0.21 -14.50
C ARG A 37 -5.36 0.49 -14.24
N HIS A 38 -5.28 1.32 -13.20
CA HIS A 38 -4.14 2.19 -12.95
C HIS A 38 -3.24 1.73 -11.81
N SER A 39 -3.63 0.70 -11.06
CA SER A 39 -2.95 0.11 -9.88
C SER A 39 -2.74 1.04 -8.68
N VAL A 40 -2.62 2.34 -8.91
CA VAL A 40 -2.51 3.40 -7.89
C VAL A 40 -3.46 4.51 -8.30
N ILE A 41 -4.30 4.96 -7.36
CA ILE A 41 -5.18 6.11 -7.55
C ILE A 41 -5.02 7.09 -6.39
N CYS A 42 -5.01 8.38 -6.70
CA CYS A 42 -4.90 9.44 -5.71
C CYS A 42 -6.17 10.29 -5.70
N PHE A 43 -6.83 10.38 -4.55
CA PHE A 43 -7.95 11.30 -4.34
C PHE A 43 -7.42 12.61 -3.80
N ARG A 44 -7.62 13.71 -4.54
CA ARG A 44 -7.17 15.04 -4.13
C ARG A 44 -8.13 15.66 -3.10
N ASP A 45 -7.59 16.49 -2.21
CA ASP A 45 -8.35 17.34 -1.28
C ASP A 45 -9.32 16.58 -0.34
N GLN A 46 -8.86 15.45 0.22
CA GLN A 46 -9.67 14.63 1.13
C GLN A 46 -9.35 14.92 2.60
N ASP A 47 -10.30 15.52 3.31
CA ASP A 47 -10.28 15.66 4.77
C ASP A 47 -11.26 14.67 5.39
N LEU A 48 -10.73 13.51 5.79
CA LEU A 48 -11.50 12.40 6.34
C LEU A 48 -11.18 12.21 7.82
N THR A 49 -12.23 11.92 8.59
CA THR A 49 -12.08 11.29 9.90
C THR A 49 -11.74 9.81 9.72
N GLU A 50 -11.19 9.19 10.75
CA GLU A 50 -10.84 7.77 10.78
C GLU A 50 -12.07 6.89 10.49
N GLU A 51 -13.21 7.22 11.07
CA GLU A 51 -14.49 6.55 10.82
C GLU A 51 -14.89 6.63 9.34
N ARG A 52 -14.74 7.79 8.70
CA ARG A 52 -15.11 7.99 7.29
C ARG A 52 -14.14 7.29 6.35
N PHE A 53 -12.84 7.33 6.67
CA PHE A 53 -11.83 6.60 5.94
C PHE A 53 -12.10 5.10 5.97
N LEU A 54 -12.35 4.52 7.15
CA LEU A 54 -12.69 3.11 7.27
C LEU A 54 -14.03 2.77 6.61
N ALA A 55 -15.05 3.63 6.73
CA ALA A 55 -16.34 3.42 6.07
C ALA A 55 -16.21 3.38 4.55
N PHE A 56 -15.35 4.23 3.96
CA PHE A 56 -15.05 4.19 2.53
C PHE A 56 -14.28 2.91 2.16
N MET A 57 -13.22 2.58 2.89
CA MET A 57 -12.42 1.37 2.59
C MET A 57 -13.25 0.09 2.69
N ALA A 58 -14.19 0.01 3.64
CA ALA A 58 -15.10 -1.12 3.82
C ALA A 58 -16.09 -1.31 2.65
N ARG A 59 -16.27 -0.29 1.79
CA ARG A 59 -17.04 -0.42 0.55
C ARG A 59 -16.24 -1.10 -0.56
N LEU A 60 -14.90 -1.00 -0.54
CA LEU A 60 -14.03 -1.57 -1.58
C LEU A 60 -13.65 -3.02 -1.28
N ASP A 61 -13.36 -3.34 -0.02
CA ASP A 61 -13.02 -4.70 0.41
C ASP A 61 -13.10 -4.87 1.94
N ARG A 62 -12.89 -6.10 2.42
CA ARG A 62 -12.71 -6.39 3.84
C ARG A 62 -11.43 -5.72 4.37
N ILE A 63 -11.56 -4.98 5.47
CA ILE A 63 -10.42 -4.35 6.14
C ILE A 63 -9.78 -5.36 7.10
N GLU A 64 -8.46 -5.49 7.01
CA GLU A 64 -7.67 -6.31 7.94
C GLU A 64 -7.15 -5.48 9.11
N LYS A 65 -6.95 -6.13 10.26
CA LYS A 65 -6.30 -5.49 11.40
C LYS A 65 -4.80 -5.42 11.16
N VAL A 66 -4.18 -4.35 11.64
CA VAL A 66 -2.75 -4.17 11.47
C VAL A 66 -1.97 -5.25 12.25
N PRO A 67 -0.91 -5.83 11.66
CA PRO A 67 -0.16 -6.92 12.31
C PRO A 67 0.69 -6.42 13.49
N ILE A 68 1.14 -5.17 13.47
CA ILE A 68 1.98 -4.56 14.51
C ILE A 68 1.12 -3.63 15.36
N LYS A 69 0.70 -4.13 16.53
CA LYS A 69 -0.24 -3.42 17.41
C LYS A 69 0.34 -2.16 18.06
N ASP A 70 1.66 -2.09 18.23
CA ASP A 70 2.32 -0.98 18.93
C ASP A 70 2.15 0.37 18.22
N PHE A 71 1.86 0.34 16.91
CA PHE A 71 1.65 1.51 16.07
C PHE A 71 0.24 1.58 15.47
N ALA A 72 -0.68 0.74 15.97
CA ALA A 72 -2.09 0.83 15.62
C ALA A 72 -2.71 2.09 16.26
N HIS A 73 -3.70 2.68 15.58
CA HIS A 73 -4.52 3.72 16.19
C HIS A 73 -5.27 3.11 17.40
N PRO A 74 -5.29 3.78 18.58
CA PRO A 74 -5.87 3.23 19.80
C PRO A 74 -7.36 2.88 19.68
N ASP A 75 -8.14 3.77 19.06
CA ASP A 75 -9.60 3.58 18.87
C ASP A 75 -9.99 2.87 17.56
N TYR A 76 -9.06 2.77 16.60
CA TYR A 76 -9.29 2.25 15.24
C TYR A 76 -8.17 1.26 14.88
N PRO A 77 -8.16 0.05 15.44
CA PRO A 77 -7.04 -0.89 15.32
C PRO A 77 -6.74 -1.38 13.89
N GLU A 78 -7.59 -1.05 12.93
CA GLU A 78 -7.41 -1.23 11.49
C GLU A 78 -6.49 -0.16 10.86
N ILE A 79 -6.25 0.96 11.55
CA ILE A 79 -5.41 2.06 11.08
C ILE A 79 -3.99 1.91 11.66
N PHE A 80 -3.00 1.92 10.79
CA PHE A 80 -1.57 1.92 11.13
C PHE A 80 -0.99 3.32 10.99
N PHE A 81 -0.27 3.80 12.00
CA PHE A 81 0.44 5.08 11.90
C PHE A 81 1.82 4.89 11.28
N VAL A 82 2.01 5.46 10.09
CA VAL A 82 3.33 5.74 9.50
C VAL A 82 3.67 7.19 9.83
N SER A 83 4.50 7.40 10.84
CA SER A 83 4.79 8.74 11.36
C SER A 83 6.11 8.78 12.12
N ASN A 84 6.77 9.92 12.05
CA ASN A 84 7.98 10.27 12.78
C ASN A 84 7.72 11.26 13.94
N ILE A 85 6.45 11.58 14.22
CA ILE A 85 6.05 12.48 15.30
C ILE A 85 6.40 11.84 16.64
N ARG A 86 6.86 12.65 17.59
CA ARG A 86 7.19 12.21 18.96
C ARG A 86 6.31 12.92 19.99
N ASP A 87 5.86 12.17 20.99
CA ASP A 87 5.24 12.69 22.21
C ASP A 87 6.17 12.35 23.39
N GLY A 88 6.96 13.35 23.80
CA GLY A 88 8.09 13.15 24.70
C GLY A 88 9.09 12.14 24.12
N ASP A 89 9.34 11.06 24.86
CA ASP A 89 10.28 10.01 24.45
C ASP A 89 9.66 8.96 23.50
N ARG A 90 8.33 8.95 23.35
CA ARG A 90 7.59 7.97 22.57
C ARG A 90 7.43 8.43 21.12
N THR A 91 7.77 7.57 20.16
CA THR A 91 7.39 7.77 18.75
C THR A 91 5.91 7.41 18.58
N ILE A 92 5.16 8.30 17.93
CA ILE A 92 3.80 8.04 17.46
C ILE A 92 3.92 7.44 16.07
N GLY A 93 3.61 6.14 15.93
CA GLY A 93 3.72 5.44 14.66
C GLY A 93 5.11 4.87 14.39
N HIS A 94 5.23 4.21 13.24
CA HIS A 94 6.46 3.58 12.77
C HIS A 94 7.21 4.56 11.85
N ASP A 95 8.34 5.08 12.30
CA ASP A 95 9.13 6.13 11.65
C ASP A 95 9.96 5.65 10.45
N ASP A 96 10.34 4.37 10.43
CA ASP A 96 11.08 3.73 9.32
C ASP A 96 10.19 2.77 8.50
N ALA A 97 8.88 3.05 8.40
CA ALA A 97 7.99 2.21 7.61
C ALA A 97 8.15 2.55 6.11
N GLY A 98 8.48 1.54 5.31
CA GLY A 98 8.47 1.65 3.85
C GLY A 98 9.70 2.27 3.19
N SER A 99 10.84 2.36 3.89
CA SER A 99 12.10 2.93 3.38
C SER A 99 12.81 2.10 2.30
N VAL A 100 12.28 0.93 1.94
CA VAL A 100 12.79 0.04 0.89
C VAL A 100 11.67 -0.38 -0.05
N TRP A 101 11.99 -0.77 -1.29
CA TRP A 101 11.01 -1.35 -2.21
C TRP A 101 10.36 -2.60 -1.60
N HIS A 102 9.03 -2.61 -1.55
CA HIS A 102 8.26 -3.70 -1.00
C HIS A 102 6.84 -3.72 -1.60
N THR A 103 6.16 -4.84 -1.37
CA THR A 103 4.70 -4.95 -1.46
C THR A 103 4.18 -5.34 -0.08
N ASP A 104 3.15 -4.64 0.37
CA ASP A 104 2.62 -4.78 1.72
C ASP A 104 2.17 -6.20 2.00
N MET A 105 2.60 -6.72 3.16
CA MET A 105 2.21 -8.04 3.65
C MET A 105 2.40 -9.18 2.64
N SER A 106 3.37 -9.08 1.72
CA SER A 106 3.67 -10.15 0.74
C SER A 106 4.11 -11.48 1.35
N TYR A 107 4.40 -11.51 2.65
CA TYR A 107 4.66 -12.71 3.44
C TYR A 107 3.36 -13.40 3.94
N SER A 108 2.20 -12.77 3.80
CA SER A 108 0.90 -13.35 4.15
C SER A 108 0.52 -14.42 3.12
N GLU A 109 -0.18 -15.47 3.56
CA GLU A 109 -0.77 -16.47 2.65
C GLU A 109 -1.78 -15.83 1.69
N GLN A 110 -2.51 -14.81 2.17
CA GLN A 110 -3.42 -14.00 1.37
C GLN A 110 -3.01 -12.54 1.54
N PRO A 111 -2.11 -12.01 0.68
CA PRO A 111 -1.73 -10.62 0.72
C PRO A 111 -2.92 -9.70 0.41
N PRO A 112 -2.93 -8.47 0.96
CA PRO A 112 -4.01 -7.52 0.74
C PRO A 112 -4.06 -7.11 -0.73
N ARG A 113 -5.28 -6.97 -1.25
CA ARG A 113 -5.52 -6.44 -2.59
C ARG A 113 -5.28 -4.92 -2.65
N ILE A 114 -5.54 -4.22 -1.56
CA ILE A 114 -5.52 -2.75 -1.49
C ILE A 114 -4.77 -2.30 -0.24
N SER A 115 -3.80 -1.41 -0.43
CA SER A 115 -3.25 -0.55 0.62
C SER A 115 -3.74 0.87 0.41
N ALA A 116 -4.15 1.55 1.49
CA ALA A 116 -4.61 2.93 1.43
C ALA A 116 -3.83 3.78 2.45
N LEU A 117 -3.37 4.94 1.99
CA LEU A 117 -2.65 5.91 2.82
C LEU A 117 -3.41 7.23 2.80
N HIS A 118 -3.75 7.75 3.98
CA HIS A 118 -4.34 9.08 4.14
C HIS A 118 -3.33 10.00 4.81
N ALA A 119 -2.83 11.00 4.08
CA ALA A 119 -1.86 11.94 4.60
C ALA A 119 -2.54 12.91 5.60
N LYS A 120 -2.19 12.78 6.88
CA LYS A 120 -2.67 13.69 7.94
C LYS A 120 -1.77 14.91 8.11
N GLU A 121 -0.45 14.69 8.06
CA GLU A 121 0.57 15.74 8.11
C GLU A 121 1.64 15.41 7.07
N VAL A 122 2.03 16.40 6.27
CA VAL A 122 3.09 16.28 5.27
C VAL A 122 4.27 17.09 5.74
N SER A 123 5.45 16.47 5.78
CA SER A 123 6.69 17.17 6.13
C SER A 123 7.02 18.22 5.07
N MET A 124 7.27 19.45 5.50
CA MET A 124 7.58 20.58 4.63
C MET A 124 8.91 21.22 5.01
N GLU A 125 9.77 21.47 4.03
CA GLU A 125 10.99 22.24 4.19
C GLU A 125 11.08 23.32 3.12
N ASN A 126 11.20 24.59 3.53
CA ASN A 126 11.28 25.75 2.63
C ASN A 126 10.14 25.80 1.58
N GLY A 127 8.93 25.36 1.97
CA GLY A 127 7.75 25.33 1.08
C GLY A 127 7.69 24.12 0.14
N VAL A 128 8.61 23.17 0.26
CA VAL A 128 8.66 21.94 -0.53
C VAL A 128 8.20 20.77 0.33
N ALA A 129 7.30 19.94 -0.19
CA ALA A 129 6.92 18.69 0.44
C ALA A 129 8.06 17.68 0.36
N LEU A 130 8.27 16.96 1.46
CA LEU A 130 9.28 15.90 1.59
C LEU A 130 8.60 14.54 1.80
N GLY A 131 9.37 13.46 1.63
CA GLY A 131 8.91 12.11 1.93
C GLY A 131 8.05 11.51 0.82
N ASP A 132 8.43 11.72 -0.44
CA ASP A 132 7.74 11.13 -1.58
C ASP A 132 7.59 9.61 -1.44
N THR A 133 6.41 9.10 -1.76
CA THR A 133 6.17 7.66 -1.89
C THR A 133 6.35 7.27 -3.35
N HIS A 134 7.34 6.44 -3.62
CA HIS A 134 7.60 5.94 -4.97
C HIS A 134 6.81 4.65 -5.23
N PHE A 135 6.31 4.52 -6.45
CA PHE A 135 5.59 3.33 -6.92
C PHE A 135 6.25 2.77 -8.18
N ALA A 136 6.20 1.44 -8.33
CA ALA A 136 6.69 0.73 -9.50
C ALA A 136 5.68 -0.35 -9.93
N SER A 137 5.49 -0.51 -11.24
CA SER A 137 4.57 -1.51 -11.80
C SER A 137 5.34 -2.81 -12.04
N ALA A 138 5.08 -3.82 -11.22
CA ALA A 138 5.63 -5.16 -11.42
C ALA A 138 5.10 -5.79 -12.72
N ALA A 139 3.85 -5.50 -13.10
CA ALA A 139 3.26 -5.97 -14.35
C ALA A 139 3.98 -5.39 -15.57
N ALA A 140 4.16 -4.06 -15.63
CA ALA A 140 4.87 -3.42 -16.73
C ALA A 140 6.35 -3.83 -16.77
N ALA A 141 6.98 -4.03 -15.60
CA ALA A 141 8.34 -4.55 -15.51
C ALA A 141 8.44 -5.97 -16.08
N TYR A 142 7.48 -6.85 -15.76
CA TYR A 142 7.40 -8.20 -16.33
C TYR A 142 7.17 -8.16 -17.84
N ASP A 143 6.26 -7.32 -18.33
CA ASP A 143 5.98 -7.19 -19.76
C ASP A 143 7.22 -6.77 -20.57
N ALA A 144 8.07 -5.93 -19.99
CA ALA A 144 9.32 -5.46 -20.58
C ALA A 144 10.47 -6.49 -20.58
N LEU A 145 10.32 -7.63 -19.88
CA LEU A 145 11.30 -8.71 -19.92
C LEU A 145 11.37 -9.36 -21.31
N SER A 146 12.55 -9.89 -21.65
CA SER A 146 12.69 -10.74 -22.85
C SER A 146 11.92 -12.05 -22.67
N ASP A 147 11.54 -12.70 -23.78
CA ASP A 147 10.88 -14.01 -23.72
C ASP A 147 11.74 -15.07 -23.03
N ALA A 148 13.07 -14.95 -23.13
CA ALA A 148 14.02 -15.80 -22.44
C ALA A 148 13.98 -15.58 -20.93
N ASP A 149 13.93 -14.34 -20.46
CA ASP A 149 13.83 -14.01 -19.03
C ASP A 149 12.47 -14.43 -18.47
N LYS A 150 11.38 -14.18 -19.20
CA LYS A 150 10.03 -14.65 -18.82
C LYS A 150 10.01 -16.16 -18.66
N SER A 151 10.54 -16.89 -19.64
CA SER A 151 10.65 -18.35 -19.60
C SER A 151 11.55 -18.84 -18.46
N HIS A 152 12.57 -18.07 -18.09
CA HIS A 152 13.48 -18.43 -16.99
C HIS A 152 12.79 -18.37 -15.62
N ILE A 153 11.88 -17.40 -15.42
CA ILE A 153 11.25 -17.15 -14.12
C ILE A 153 9.86 -17.77 -13.95
N ASP A 154 9.26 -18.29 -15.03
CA ASP A 154 7.84 -18.72 -15.07
C ASP A 154 7.48 -19.76 -13.99
N ASP A 155 8.36 -20.74 -13.77
CA ASP A 155 8.14 -21.82 -12.80
C ASP A 155 8.80 -21.56 -11.43
N LEU A 156 9.38 -20.37 -11.21
CA LEU A 156 10.06 -20.05 -9.95
C LEU A 156 9.07 -19.62 -8.87
N VAL A 157 9.35 -20.03 -7.63
CA VAL A 157 8.59 -19.63 -6.44
C VAL A 157 9.43 -18.68 -5.59
N ALA A 158 8.88 -17.49 -5.32
CA ALA A 158 9.48 -16.53 -4.40
C ALA A 158 8.99 -16.78 -2.97
N PHE A 159 9.92 -16.75 -2.01
CA PHE A 159 9.62 -16.84 -0.58
C PHE A 159 9.75 -15.47 0.08
N HIS A 160 8.70 -15.01 0.74
CA HIS A 160 8.62 -13.69 1.37
C HIS A 160 8.60 -13.86 2.90
N ASP A 161 9.54 -13.20 3.59
CA ASP A 161 9.64 -13.18 5.06
C ASP A 161 9.93 -11.76 5.56
N LEU A 162 9.27 -11.37 6.65
CA LEU A 162 9.54 -10.14 7.40
C LEU A 162 11.01 -10.05 7.87
N GLY A 163 11.62 -11.20 8.18
CA GLY A 163 13.01 -11.32 8.62
C GLY A 163 14.07 -10.90 7.59
N GLY A 164 13.69 -10.81 6.30
CA GLY A 164 14.58 -10.38 5.22
C GLY A 164 15.17 -8.98 5.41
N ARG A 165 14.49 -8.10 6.15
CA ARG A 165 15.00 -6.76 6.51
C ARG A 165 16.24 -6.80 7.42
N ARG A 166 16.55 -7.96 8.04
CA ARG A 166 17.68 -8.15 8.98
C ARG A 166 18.74 -9.14 8.49
N ALA A 167 18.62 -9.67 7.27
CA ALA A 167 19.43 -10.80 6.83
C ALA A 167 20.77 -10.40 6.17
N GLY A 168 21.66 -9.81 6.97
CA GLY A 168 23.11 -10.02 6.81
C GLY A 168 23.58 -11.38 7.36
N LYS A 169 22.64 -12.29 7.70
CA LYS A 169 22.93 -13.62 8.24
C LYS A 169 22.16 -14.67 7.44
N LYS A 170 22.92 -15.44 6.65
CA LYS A 170 22.62 -16.75 6.04
C LYS A 170 21.15 -17.18 6.19
N THR A 171 20.37 -16.94 5.15
CA THR A 171 19.09 -17.62 4.95
C THR A 171 19.36 -19.13 4.94
N ARG A 172 18.83 -19.86 5.93
CA ARG A 172 18.77 -21.32 5.87
C ARG A 172 17.76 -21.70 4.79
N PRO A 173 18.03 -22.69 3.93
CA PRO A 173 17.00 -23.26 3.09
C PRO A 173 15.85 -23.77 3.97
N ALA A 174 14.61 -23.47 3.59
CA ALA A 174 13.46 -24.15 4.16
C ALA A 174 13.61 -25.64 3.86
N THR A 175 13.47 -26.47 4.89
CA THR A 175 13.51 -27.92 4.80
C THR A 175 12.52 -28.40 3.73
N GLU A 176 13.01 -29.23 2.81
CA GLU A 176 12.19 -29.97 1.85
C GLU A 176 10.98 -30.57 2.55
N THR A 177 9.78 -30.16 2.14
CA THR A 177 8.56 -30.89 2.47
C THR A 177 8.67 -32.24 1.78
N LYS A 178 8.97 -33.28 2.55
CA LYS A 178 8.83 -34.65 2.07
C LYS A 178 7.38 -34.88 1.69
N ALA A 179 7.14 -35.13 0.40
CA ALA A 179 5.96 -35.82 -0.04
C ALA A 179 5.85 -37.17 0.70
N GLY A 180 4.72 -37.40 1.33
CA GLY A 180 4.33 -38.63 2.02
C GLY A 180 2.86 -38.59 2.33
#